data_AF-C3YS93-F1
#
_entry.id   AF-C3YS93-F1
#
_cell.length_a   1.000
_cell.length_b   1.000
_cell.length_c   1.000
_cell.angle_alpha   90.00
_cell.angle_beta   90.00
_cell.angle_gamma   90.00
#
_symmetry.space_group_name_H-M   'P 1'
#
loop_
_entity.id
_entity.type
_entity.pdbx_description
1 polymer ?
#
loop_
_entity_poly.entity_id
_entity_poly.type
_entity_poly.pdbx_seq_one_letter_code
_entity_poly.pdbx_strand_id
1 'polypeptide(L)'
;GTGSDDVLRQATVPVMSRKTCSSRRYYGGQVTHNMICAGYEQGGVDACQGDSGGPLVCQYSESDQWTLDGITSWGYGCAQAYKPGVYTRVTNYISWIKEKMAEN
;
A
#
# COMPACT_ATOMS: atom_id res chain seq x y z
N GLY A 1 1.03 -11.72 5.37
CA GLY A 1 0.51 -13.10 5.40
C GLY A 1 0.58 -13.65 6.81
N THR A 2 -0.58 -13.87 7.42
CA THR A 2 -0.74 -14.29 8.82
C THR A 2 -0.29 -15.72 9.11
N GLY A 3 -0.07 -16.56 8.09
CA GLY A 3 0.13 -17.99 8.31
C GLY A 3 -1.13 -18.64 8.93
N SER A 4 -1.00 -19.88 9.42
CA SER A 4 -2.09 -20.64 10.06
C SER A 4 -2.40 -20.22 11.51
N ASP A 5 -1.73 -19.21 12.04
CA ASP A 5 -1.70 -18.96 13.49
C ASP A 5 -2.75 -17.95 13.97
N ASP A 6 -3.65 -17.47 13.09
CA ASP A 6 -4.71 -16.48 13.41
C ASP A 6 -4.25 -15.24 14.20
N VAL A 7 -2.97 -14.88 14.09
CA VAL A 7 -2.37 -13.72 14.75
C VAL A 7 -2.13 -12.61 13.72
N LEU A 8 -2.64 -11.41 14.04
CA LEU A 8 -2.39 -10.21 13.24
C LEU A 8 -0.88 -9.90 13.19
N ARG A 9 -0.39 -9.61 11.99
CA ARG A 9 1.01 -9.22 11.74
C ARG A 9 1.07 -7.77 11.27
N GLN A 10 2.21 -7.12 11.52
CA GLN A 10 2.52 -5.79 11.02
C GLN A 10 3.92 -5.76 10.40
N ALA A 11 4.13 -4.85 9.46
CA ALA A 11 5.41 -4.65 8.80
C ALA A 11 5.63 -3.17 8.49
N THR A 12 6.86 -2.70 8.68
CA THR A 12 7.26 -1.35 8.29
C THR A 12 7.86 -1.38 6.90
N VAL A 13 7.34 -0.54 6.00
CA VAL A 13 7.83 -0.40 4.62
C VAL A 13 7.90 1.08 4.24
N PRO A 14 8.90 1.49 3.44
CA PRO A 14 8.99 2.86 2.97
C PRO A 14 7.98 3.11 1.84
N VAL A 15 7.39 4.31 1.83
CA VAL A 15 6.59 4.78 0.70
C VAL A 15 7.51 5.09 -0.49
N MET A 16 7.13 4.59 -1.66
CA MET A 16 7.87 4.78 -2.90
C MET A 16 7.14 5.76 -3.82
N SER A 17 7.91 6.65 -4.46
CA SER A 17 7.35 7.58 -5.44
C SER A 17 6.69 6.83 -6.60
N ARG A 18 5.53 7.31 -7.06
CA ARG A 18 4.85 6.74 -8.24
C ARG A 18 5.77 6.70 -9.45
N LYS A 19 6.57 7.74 -9.67
CA LYS A 19 7.52 7.81 -10.79
C LYS A 19 8.52 6.65 -10.77
N THR A 20 9.09 6.33 -9.61
CA THR A 20 10.01 5.19 -9.44
C THR A 20 9.27 3.87 -9.68
N CYS A 21 8.11 3.70 -9.06
CA CYS A 21 7.33 2.47 -9.14
C CYS A 21 6.77 2.19 -10.55
N SER A 22 6.44 3.24 -11.31
CA SER A 22 6.03 3.16 -12.72
C SER A 22 7.20 2.99 -13.69
N SER A 23 8.46 3.04 -13.24
CA SER A 23 9.60 2.92 -14.14
C SER A 23 9.71 1.52 -14.77
N ARG A 24 10.44 1.40 -15.89
CA ARG A 24 10.59 0.15 -16.64
C ARG A 24 11.12 -1.02 -15.81
N ARG A 25 12.00 -0.75 -14.83
CA ARG A 25 12.57 -1.78 -13.95
C ARG A 25 11.54 -2.35 -12.97
N TYR A 26 10.55 -1.54 -12.60
CA TYR A 26 9.49 -1.89 -11.66
C TYR A 26 8.25 -2.39 -12.40
N TYR A 27 7.18 -1.60 -12.48
CA TYR A 27 5.90 -1.99 -13.09
C TYR A 27 5.65 -1.38 -14.48
N GLY A 28 6.63 -0.72 -15.10
CA GLY A 28 6.59 -0.37 -16.52
C GLY A 28 5.36 0.41 -16.97
N GLY A 29 4.89 1.37 -16.16
CA GLY A 29 3.75 2.23 -16.46
C GLY A 29 2.39 1.74 -15.95
N GLN A 30 2.30 0.54 -15.36
CA GLN A 30 1.02 0.01 -14.85
C GLN A 30 0.48 0.72 -13.60
N VAL A 31 1.35 1.43 -12.87
CA VAL A 31 0.96 2.14 -11.65
C VAL A 31 0.32 3.48 -12.00
N THR A 32 -0.98 3.60 -11.72
CA THR A 32 -1.80 4.77 -12.03
C THR A 32 -1.69 5.88 -10.98
N HIS A 33 -2.32 7.04 -11.23
CA HIS A 33 -2.37 8.13 -10.26
C HIS A 33 -3.13 7.76 -8.97
N ASN A 34 -4.09 6.83 -9.06
CA ASN A 34 -4.90 6.34 -7.95
C ASN A 34 -4.19 5.26 -7.11
N MET A 35 -2.91 5.02 -7.37
CA MET A 35 -2.11 4.02 -6.69
C MET A 35 -0.93 4.65 -5.95
N ILE A 36 -0.51 4.00 -4.88
CA ILE A 36 0.68 4.28 -4.10
C ILE A 36 1.46 2.98 -3.92
N CYS A 37 2.78 3.04 -4.00
CA CYS A 37 3.63 1.88 -3.78
C CYS A 37 4.34 1.99 -2.45
N ALA A 38 4.53 0.88 -1.75
CA ALA A 38 5.34 0.81 -0.55
C ALA A 38 6.09 -0.51 -0.48
N GLY A 39 7.37 -0.44 -0.09
CA GLY A 39 8.25 -1.61 -0.08
C GLY A 39 9.69 -1.25 -0.37
N TYR A 40 10.59 -2.17 -0.02
CA TYR A 40 12.02 -2.02 -0.28
C TYR A 40 12.40 -2.46 -1.69
N GLU A 41 13.41 -1.81 -2.30
CA GLU A 41 13.88 -2.18 -3.65
C GLU A 41 14.35 -3.63 -3.72
N GLN A 42 15.05 -4.10 -2.68
CA GLN A 42 15.53 -5.47 -2.57
C GLN A 42 14.43 -6.51 -2.28
N GLY A 43 13.18 -6.09 -2.03
CA GLY A 43 12.11 -6.96 -1.57
C GLY A 43 12.24 -7.34 -0.09
N GLY A 44 11.84 -8.56 0.26
CA GLY A 44 11.92 -9.14 1.61
C GLY A 44 10.70 -8.89 2.49
N VAL A 45 10.24 -7.64 2.61
CA VAL A 45 9.07 -7.27 3.43
C VAL A 45 7.97 -6.73 2.53
N ASP A 46 6.78 -7.36 2.57
CA ASP A 46 5.66 -7.03 1.70
C ASP A 46 4.33 -7.53 2.27
N ALA A 47 3.23 -6.92 1.82
CA ALA A 47 1.91 -7.53 1.92
C ALA A 47 1.81 -8.71 0.94
N CYS A 48 0.95 -9.68 1.23
CA CYS A 48 0.79 -10.85 0.38
C CYS A 48 -0.68 -11.29 0.28
N GLN A 49 -0.91 -12.47 -0.30
CA GLN A 49 -2.24 -13.04 -0.43
C GLN A 49 -2.93 -13.14 0.94
N GLY A 50 -4.20 -12.72 0.98
CA GLY A 50 -4.98 -12.62 2.22
C GLY A 50 -4.90 -11.25 2.91
N ASP A 51 -3.93 -10.40 2.58
CA ASP A 51 -3.80 -9.06 3.16
C ASP A 51 -4.58 -7.99 2.35
N SER A 52 -5.19 -8.36 1.21
CA SER A 52 -5.96 -7.45 0.34
C SER A 52 -7.11 -6.77 1.09
N GLY A 53 -7.25 -5.46 0.90
CA GLY A 53 -8.17 -4.61 1.68
C GLY A 53 -7.59 -4.14 3.02
N GLY A 54 -6.49 -4.71 3.48
CA GLY A 54 -5.80 -4.33 4.71
C GLY A 54 -5.15 -2.94 4.63
N PRO A 55 -4.92 -2.30 5.79
CA PRO A 55 -4.50 -0.89 5.85
C PRO A 55 -2.99 -0.71 5.64
N LEU A 56 -2.63 0.32 4.86
CA LEU A 56 -1.31 0.95 4.91
C LEU A 56 -1.45 2.27 5.68
N VAL A 57 -0.89 2.31 6.90
CA VAL A 57 -0.95 3.47 7.78
C VAL A 57 0.40 4.19 7.87
N CYS A 58 0.35 5.52 7.92
CA CYS A 58 1.52 6.38 8.07
C CYS A 58 1.39 7.22 9.33
N GLN A 59 2.51 7.44 10.03
CA GLN A 59 2.59 8.41 11.12
C GLN A 59 3.41 9.62 10.62
N TYR A 60 2.81 10.81 10.64
CA TYR A 60 3.44 12.04 10.19
C TYR A 60 4.12 12.75 11.35
N SER A 61 5.35 13.23 11.18
CA SER A 61 6.18 13.82 12.26
C SER A 61 5.54 15.01 12.99
N GLU A 62 4.54 15.64 12.38
CA GLU A 62 3.80 16.78 12.94
C GLU A 62 2.67 16.35 13.90
N SER A 63 2.38 15.05 14.02
CA SER A 63 1.33 14.52 14.89
C SER A 63 1.61 13.09 15.37
N ASP A 64 1.21 12.75 16.59
CA ASP A 64 1.23 11.35 17.05
C ASP A 64 0.12 10.47 16.44
N GLN A 65 -0.59 10.97 15.42
CA GLN A 65 -1.72 10.28 14.79
C GLN A 65 -1.27 9.43 13.61
N TRP A 66 -1.87 8.24 13.51
CA TRP A 66 -1.76 7.36 12.36
C TRP A 66 -2.90 7.65 11.38
N THR A 67 -2.55 7.82 10.10
CA THR A 67 -3.51 8.05 9.02
C THR A 67 -3.53 6.87 8.06
N LEU A 68 -4.71 6.58 7.51
CA LEU A 68 -4.87 5.56 6.47
C LEU A 68 -4.54 6.17 5.11
N ASP A 69 -3.38 5.81 4.57
CA ASP A 69 -2.86 6.40 3.34
C ASP A 69 -3.03 5.47 2.14
N GLY A 70 -3.11 4.16 2.40
CA GLY A 70 -3.28 3.15 1.37
C GLY A 70 -4.17 1.98 1.79
N ILE A 71 -4.74 1.32 0.79
CA ILE A 71 -5.47 0.05 0.94
C ILE A 71 -4.76 -1.01 0.09
N THR A 72 -4.39 -2.13 0.70
CA THR A 72 -3.67 -3.22 0.02
C THR A 72 -4.47 -3.70 -1.18
N SER A 73 -3.85 -3.70 -2.37
CA SER A 73 -4.55 -3.98 -3.62
C SER A 73 -3.91 -5.12 -4.41
N TRP A 74 -2.67 -4.97 -4.85
CA TRP A 74 -2.00 -5.97 -5.69
C TRP A 74 -0.47 -5.85 -5.67
N GLY A 75 0.20 -6.84 -6.25
CA GLY A 75 1.64 -6.89 -6.46
C GLY A 75 2.01 -8.07 -7.35
N TYR A 76 3.25 -8.12 -7.85
CA TYR A 76 3.76 -9.30 -8.56
C TYR A 76 4.56 -10.18 -7.62
N GLY A 77 4.02 -11.36 -7.32
CA GLY A 77 4.52 -12.18 -6.23
C GLY A 77 4.38 -11.44 -4.89
N CYS A 78 5.17 -11.85 -3.91
CA CYS A 78 5.28 -11.16 -2.63
C CYS A 78 6.77 -11.02 -2.29
N ALA A 79 7.16 -9.87 -1.74
CA ALA A 79 8.52 -9.62 -1.24
C ALA A 79 9.63 -9.79 -2.30
N GLN A 80 9.30 -9.63 -3.58
CA GLN A 80 10.26 -9.73 -4.68
C GLN A 80 11.00 -8.41 -4.90
N ALA A 81 12.28 -8.51 -5.28
CA ALA A 81 13.06 -7.33 -5.66
C ALA A 81 12.40 -6.59 -6.84
N TYR A 82 12.38 -5.26 -6.77
CA TYR A 82 11.76 -4.36 -7.74
C TYR A 82 10.25 -4.54 -7.93
N LYS A 83 9.56 -5.28 -7.05
CA LYS A 83 8.11 -5.51 -7.07
C LYS A 83 7.51 -5.16 -5.70
N PRO A 84 7.54 -3.87 -5.29
CA PRO A 84 6.91 -3.45 -4.05
C PRO A 84 5.39 -3.64 -4.13
N GLY A 85 4.73 -3.79 -2.99
CA GLY A 85 3.27 -3.80 -2.90
C GLY A 85 2.66 -2.52 -3.49
N VAL A 86 1.53 -2.68 -4.18
CA VAL A 86 0.74 -1.60 -4.77
C VAL A 86 -0.59 -1.50 -4.01
N TYR A 87 -0.87 -0.28 -3.57
CA TYR A 87 -2.00 0.06 -2.72
C TYR A 87 -2.87 1.10 -3.43
N THR A 88 -4.17 1.11 -3.16
CA THR A 88 -5.06 2.22 -3.55
C THR A 88 -4.66 3.45 -2.76
N ARG A 89 -4.49 4.60 -3.42
CA ARG A 89 -4.15 5.87 -2.77
C ARG A 89 -5.39 6.50 -2.14
N VAL A 90 -5.56 6.35 -0.82
CA VAL A 90 -6.78 6.77 -0.10
C VAL A 90 -7.03 8.27 -0.21
N THR A 91 -5.97 9.09 -0.23
CA THR A 91 -6.08 10.55 -0.37
C THR A 91 -6.88 11.00 -1.61
N ASN A 92 -6.88 10.20 -2.69
CA ASN A 92 -7.64 10.51 -3.90
C ASN A 92 -9.13 10.20 -3.79
N TYR A 93 -9.55 9.46 -2.76
CA TYR A 93 -10.92 8.98 -2.60
C TYR A 93 -11.62 9.59 -1.38
N ILE A 94 -10.97 10.49 -0.63
CA ILE A 94 -11.55 11.09 0.59
C ILE A 94 -12.91 11.74 0.35
N SER A 95 -13.07 12.48 -0.76
CA SER A 95 -14.36 13.12 -1.07
C SER A 95 -15.47 12.08 -1.29
N TRP A 96 -15.18 11.03 -2.06
CA TRP A 96 -16.12 9.93 -2.31
C TRP A 96 -16.44 9.15 -1.02
N ILE A 97 -15.44 8.89 -0.17
CA ILE A 97 -15.65 8.23 1.13
C ILE A 97 -16.60 9.06 1.99
N LYS A 98 -16.36 10.38 2.10
CA LYS A 98 -17.20 11.29 2.88
C LYS A 98 -18.63 11.37 2.34
N GLU A 99 -18.79 11.42 1.02
CA GLU A 99 -20.10 11.37 0.37
C GLU A 99 -20.85 10.09 0.76
N LYS A 100 -20.23 8.91 0.60
CA LYS A 100 -20.89 7.63 0.91
C LYS A 100 -21.16 7.40 2.38
N MET A 101 -20.36 7.96 3.28
CA MET A 101 -20.62 7.96 4.71
C MET A 101 -21.75 8.91 5.14
N ALA A 102 -22.09 9.92 4.33
CA ALA A 102 -23.18 10.85 4.63
C ALA A 102 -24.52 10.40 4.03
N GLU A 103 -24.46 9.60 2.96
CA GLU A 103 -25.64 9.03 2.30
C GLU A 103 -26.21 7.78 2.99
N ASN A 104 -25.44 7.13 3.88
CA ASN A 104 -25.80 5.90 4.58
C ASN A 104 -25.55 6.03 6.08
#